data_AF-A0A7S0G6Z3-F1
#
_entry.id   AF-A0A7S0G6Z3-F1
#
_cell.length_a   1.000
_cell.length_b   1.000
_cell.length_c   1.000
_cell.angle_alpha   90.00
_cell.angle_beta   90.00
_cell.angle_gamma   90.00
#
_symmetry.space_group_name_H-M   'P 1'
#
loop_
_entity.id
_entity.type
_entity.pdbx_description
1 polymer ?
#
loop_
_entity_poly.entity_id
_entity_poly.type
_entity_poly.pdbx_seq_one_letter_code
_entity_poly.pdbx_strand_id
1 'polypeptide(L)'
;NFDNFWNSLLLTFSSSTLEGWTEAMYIAMDTNNPAALLYFVLLIVLVGFLIINLALAVIAETFQRLNVDNADYQMLHLHNDEREIDSYTLKDRVEIFLREAH
;
A
#
# COMPACT_ATOMS: atom_id res chain seq x y z
N ASN A 1 12.49 -23.19 22.26
CA ASN A 1 12.56 -24.65 22.10
C ASN A 1 11.49 -25.08 21.09
N PHE A 2 11.77 -26.06 20.24
CA PHE A 2 10.91 -26.48 19.11
C PHE A 2 9.99 -27.67 19.44
N ASP A 3 9.86 -28.03 20.70
CA ASP A 3 9.16 -29.25 21.15
C ASP A 3 7.65 -29.23 20.94
N ASN A 4 7.06 -28.05 20.78
CA ASN A 4 5.63 -27.85 20.66
C ASN A 4 5.31 -26.74 19.67
N PHE A 5 4.27 -26.99 18.86
CA PHE A 5 3.90 -26.16 17.71
C PHE A 5 3.80 -24.66 18.05
N TRP A 6 3.15 -24.31 19.16
CA TRP A 6 2.97 -22.93 19.57
C TRP A 6 4.28 -22.22 19.92
N ASN A 7 5.21 -22.92 20.58
CA ASN A 7 6.51 -22.33 20.91
C ASN A 7 7.40 -22.22 19.68
N SER A 8 7.36 -23.22 18.78
CA SER A 8 8.07 -23.12 17.50
C SER A 8 7.53 -21.97 16.64
N LEU A 9 6.22 -21.75 16.65
CA LEU A 9 5.57 -20.67 15.91
C LEU A 9 5.96 -19.31 16.50
N LEU A 10 5.92 -19.15 17.83
CA LEU A 10 6.32 -17.92 18.50
C LEU A 10 7.79 -17.59 18.23
N LEU A 11 8.68 -18.57 18.37
CA LEU A 11 10.11 -18.38 18.09
C LEU A 11 10.38 -18.01 16.63
N THR A 12 9.65 -18.63 15.71
CA THR A 12 9.73 -18.31 14.28
C THR A 12 9.22 -16.90 14.00
N PHE A 13 8.12 -16.50 14.63
CA PHE A 13 7.57 -15.15 14.51
C PHE A 13 8.54 -14.10 15.06
N SER A 14 9.05 -14.27 16.29
CA SER A 14 10.08 -13.37 16.86
C SER A 14 11.34 -13.33 16.00
N SER A 15 11.74 -14.45 15.41
CA SER A 15 12.89 -14.47 14.50
C SER A 15 12.62 -13.68 13.21
N SER A 16 11.38 -13.71 12.72
CA SER A 16 10.95 -12.95 11.55
C SER A 16 10.88 -11.44 11.79
N THR A 17 10.66 -11.00 13.04
CA THR A 17 10.74 -9.59 13.44
C THR A 17 12.17 -9.13 13.72
N LEU A 18 13.16 -10.01 13.48
CA LEU A 18 14.58 -9.80 13.77
C LEU A 18 14.87 -9.58 15.26
N GLU A 19 14.03 -10.11 16.15
CA GLU A 19 14.20 -10.02 17.59
C GLU A 19 14.69 -11.35 18.16
N GLY A 20 15.84 -11.33 18.86
CA GLY A 20 16.38 -12.52 19.53
C GLY A 20 16.78 -13.69 18.59
N TRP A 21 16.73 -13.49 17.27
CA TRP A 21 16.98 -14.54 16.28
C TRP A 21 18.43 -15.04 16.29
N THR A 22 19.40 -14.17 16.56
CA THR A 22 20.81 -14.53 16.63
C THR A 22 21.09 -15.43 17.83
N GLU A 23 20.55 -15.08 19.01
CA GLU A 23 20.67 -15.89 20.22
C GLU A 23 19.99 -17.26 20.04
N ALA A 24 18.79 -17.28 19.49
CA ALA A 24 18.09 -18.52 19.16
C ALA A 24 18.88 -19.39 18.17
N MET A 25 19.50 -18.78 17.16
CA MET A 25 20.35 -19.46 16.19
C MET A 25 21.61 -20.04 16.85
N TYR A 26 22.32 -19.28 17.68
CA TYR A 26 23.51 -19.77 18.38
C TYR A 26 23.17 -20.95 19.30
N ILE A 27 22.08 -20.85 20.07
CA ILE A 27 21.59 -21.97 20.90
C ILE A 27 21.27 -23.20 20.03
N ALA A 28 20.65 -23.02 18.87
CA ALA A 28 20.32 -24.12 17.96
C ALA A 28 21.56 -24.75 17.29
N MET A 29 22.58 -23.94 16.99
CA MET A 29 23.86 -24.41 16.45
C MET A 29 24.64 -25.23 17.48
N ASP A 30 24.69 -24.77 18.73
CA ASP A 30 25.40 -25.45 19.81
C ASP A 30 24.71 -26.75 20.24
N THR A 31 23.39 -26.82 20.12
CA THR A 31 22.60 -27.98 20.58
C THR A 31 22.44 -29.06 19.50
N ASN A 32 22.36 -28.68 18.22
CA ASN A 32 21.88 -29.58 17.17
C ASN A 32 22.87 -29.73 16.00
N ASN A 33 23.09 -28.66 15.22
CA ASN A 33 23.98 -28.68 14.05
C ASN A 33 24.32 -27.25 13.59
N PRO A 34 25.58 -26.95 13.22
CA PRO A 34 25.96 -25.69 12.59
C PRO A 34 25.11 -25.28 11.37
N ALA A 35 24.48 -26.25 10.68
CA ALA A 35 23.55 -26.01 9.58
C ALA A 35 22.27 -25.23 10.00
N ALA A 36 22.00 -25.07 11.30
CA ALA A 36 20.91 -24.22 11.79
C ALA A 36 21.03 -22.76 11.30
N LEU A 37 22.26 -22.27 11.08
CA LEU A 37 22.51 -20.96 10.45
C LEU A 37 21.75 -20.80 9.13
N LEU A 38 21.79 -21.83 8.27
CA LEU A 38 21.12 -21.78 6.96
C LEU A 38 19.61 -21.67 7.11
N TYR A 39 19.02 -22.36 8.07
CA TYR A 39 17.59 -22.27 8.35
C TYR A 39 17.18 -20.83 8.73
N PHE A 40 17.87 -20.22 9.70
CA PHE A 40 17.55 -18.85 10.16
C PHE A 40 17.79 -17.80 9.06
N VAL A 41 18.88 -17.91 8.30
CA VAL A 41 19.17 -16.99 7.20
C VAL A 41 18.13 -17.10 6.10
N LEU A 42 17.77 -18.32 5.67
CA LEU A 42 16.73 -18.51 4.65
C LEU A 42 15.37 -18.01 5.14
N LEU A 43 15.04 -18.23 6.40
CA LEU A 43 13.81 -17.74 7.01
C LEU A 43 13.71 -16.21 6.92
N ILE A 44 14.77 -15.51 7.33
CA ILE A 44 14.82 -14.04 7.31
C ILE A 44 14.75 -13.51 5.88
N VAL A 45 15.48 -14.11 4.94
CA VAL A 45 15.48 -13.67 3.53
C VAL A 45 14.12 -13.89 2.89
N LEU A 46 13.50 -15.05 3.08
CA LEU A 46 12.19 -15.37 2.51
C LEU A 46 11.10 -14.47 3.08
N VAL A 47 11.04 -14.30 4.40
CA VAL A 47 10.04 -13.44 5.04
C VAL A 47 10.27 -11.97 4.68
N GLY A 48 11.53 -11.51 4.65
CA GLY A 48 11.87 -10.15 4.21
C GLY A 48 11.45 -9.88 2.77
N PHE A 49 11.71 -10.81 1.86
CA PHE A 49 11.27 -10.70 0.46
C PHE A 49 9.74 -10.60 0.34
N LEU A 50 9.00 -11.44 1.08
CA LEU A 50 7.54 -11.41 1.10
C LEU A 50 7.01 -10.07 1.64
N ILE A 51 7.56 -9.57 2.76
CA ILE A 51 7.13 -8.30 3.37
C ILE A 51 7.39 -7.13 2.41
N ILE A 52 8.56 -7.07 1.77
CA ILE A 52 8.88 -6.01 0.82
C ILE A 52 7.92 -6.04 -0.37
N ASN A 53 7.65 -7.22 -0.92
CA ASN A 53 6.72 -7.35 -2.05
C ASN A 53 5.28 -7.00 -1.66
N LEU A 54 4.85 -7.38 -0.47
CA LEU A 54 3.54 -7.00 0.06
C LEU A 54 3.44 -5.47 0.24
N ALA A 55 4.45 -4.85 0.84
CA ALA A 55 4.50 -3.40 1.03
C ALA A 55 4.49 -2.68 -0.32
N LEU A 56 5.30 -3.14 -1.29
CA LEU A 56 5.34 -2.58 -2.64
C LEU A 56 3.97 -2.65 -3.33
N ALA A 57 3.28 -3.80 -3.22
CA ALA A 57 1.95 -3.95 -3.80
C ALA A 57 0.94 -2.96 -3.19
N VAL A 58 0.92 -2.83 -1.85
CA VAL A 58 0.03 -1.91 -1.15
C VAL A 58 0.35 -0.45 -1.49
N ILE A 59 1.63 -0.08 -1.54
CA ILE A 59 2.06 1.27 -1.89
C ILE A 59 1.68 1.59 -3.34
N ALA A 60 1.89 0.65 -4.27
CA ALA A 60 1.52 0.82 -5.66
C ALA A 60 0.00 1.01 -5.84
N GLU A 61 -0.80 0.19 -5.18
CA GLU A 61 -2.26 0.31 -5.18
C GLU A 61 -2.71 1.66 -4.61
N THR A 62 -2.14 2.07 -3.48
CA THR A 62 -2.46 3.36 -2.85
C THR A 62 -2.09 4.53 -3.77
N PHE A 63 -0.92 4.48 -4.40
CA PHE A 63 -0.48 5.51 -5.34
C PHE A 63 -1.40 5.59 -6.57
N GLN A 64 -1.83 4.45 -7.11
CA GLN A 64 -2.79 4.41 -8.22
C GLN A 64 -4.14 5.03 -7.82
N ARG A 65 -4.67 4.69 -6.65
CA ARG A 65 -5.92 5.26 -6.12
C ARG A 65 -5.82 6.79 -6.00
N LEU A 66 -4.75 7.30 -5.40
CA LEU A 66 -4.53 8.74 -5.26
C LEU A 66 -4.48 9.46 -6.61
N ASN A 67 -3.86 8.86 -7.63
CA ASN A 67 -3.80 9.46 -8.97
C ASN A 67 -5.18 9.48 -9.66
N VAL A 68 -5.99 8.44 -9.48
CA VAL A 68 -7.36 8.40 -10.01
C VAL A 68 -8.22 9.44 -9.32
N ASP A 69 -8.19 9.50 -7.98
CA ASP A 69 -8.96 10.48 -7.20
C ASP A 69 -8.60 11.91 -7.65
N ASN A 70 -7.30 12.21 -7.78
CA ASN A 70 -6.84 13.51 -8.28
C ASN A 70 -7.32 13.83 -9.70
N ALA A 71 -7.36 12.84 -10.60
CA ALA A 71 -7.87 13.01 -11.96
C ALA A 71 -9.39 13.24 -11.97
N ASP A 72 -10.14 12.55 -11.12
CA ASP A 72 -11.59 12.72 -10.99
C ASP A 72 -11.94 14.10 -10.42
N TYR A 73 -11.23 14.57 -9.40
CA TYR A 73 -11.36 15.96 -8.94
C TYR A 73 -11.00 16.96 -10.06
N GLN A 74 -10.02 16.61 -10.89
CA GLN A 74 -9.67 17.44 -12.04
C GLN A 74 -10.78 17.48 -13.10
N MET A 75 -11.44 16.36 -13.41
CA MET A 75 -12.58 16.41 -14.33
C MET A 75 -13.78 17.12 -13.73
N LEU A 76 -14.04 16.96 -12.43
CA LEU A 76 -15.18 17.59 -11.77
C LEU A 76 -15.09 19.12 -11.75
N HIS A 77 -13.91 19.71 -11.53
CA HIS A 77 -13.79 21.17 -11.60
C HIS A 77 -14.01 21.67 -13.03
N LEU A 78 -13.42 21.02 -14.04
CA LEU A 78 -13.61 21.39 -15.45
C LEU A 78 -15.09 21.31 -15.85
N HIS A 79 -15.77 20.24 -15.46
CA HIS A 79 -17.20 20.06 -15.77
C HIS A 79 -18.08 21.09 -15.06
N ASN A 80 -17.75 21.47 -13.83
CA ASN A 80 -18.47 22.53 -13.12
C ASN A 80 -18.22 23.89 -13.76
N ASP A 81 -16.98 24.20 -14.16
CA ASP A 81 -16.63 25.43 -14.86
C ASP A 81 -17.34 25.52 -16.23
N GLU A 82 -17.38 24.41 -16.99
CA GLU A 82 -18.12 24.33 -18.26
C GLU A 82 -19.62 24.58 -18.06
N ARG A 83 -20.22 23.96 -17.04
CA ARG A 83 -21.64 24.19 -16.69
C ARG A 83 -21.92 25.64 -16.31
N GLU A 84 -20.97 26.29 -15.65
CA GLU A 84 -21.11 27.69 -15.26
C GLU A 84 -21.06 28.62 -16.49
N ILE A 85 -20.13 28.37 -17.43
CA ILE A 85 -20.04 29.11 -18.71
C ILE A 85 -21.32 28.95 -19.53
N ASP A 86 -21.83 27.73 -19.68
CA ASP A 86 -23.07 27.45 -20.41
C ASP A 86 -24.26 28.22 -19.79
N SER A 87 -24.34 28.28 -18.46
CA SER A 87 -25.36 29.05 -17.74
C SER A 87 -25.29 30.55 -18.06
N TYR A 88 -24.10 31.15 -18.07
CA TYR A 88 -23.92 32.56 -18.41
C TYR A 88 -24.28 32.86 -19.87
N THR A 89 -23.81 32.03 -20.82
CA THR A 89 -24.11 32.25 -22.24
C THR A 89 -25.60 32.11 -22.55
N LEU A 90 -26.31 31.20 -21.87
CA LEU A 90 -27.77 31.08 -21.99
C LEU A 90 -28.48 32.33 -21.48
N LYS A 91 -28.07 32.89 -20.34
CA LYS A 91 -28.65 34.12 -19.81
C LYS A 91 -28.46 35.29 -20.78
N ASP A 92 -27.24 35.47 -21.29
CA ASP A 92 -26.95 36.53 -22.26
C ASP A 92 -27.80 36.39 -23.53
N ARG A 93 -27.93 35.17 -24.07
CA ARG A 93 -28.77 34.90 -25.25
C ARG A 93 -30.24 35.24 -24.99
N VAL A 94 -30.76 34.88 -23.82
CA VAL A 94 -32.13 35.19 -23.41
C VAL A 94 -32.31 36.71 -23.29
N GLU A 95 -31.38 37.42 -22.66
CA GLU A 95 -31.43 38.88 -22.51
C GLU A 95 -31.40 39.61 -23.86
N ILE A 96 -30.54 39.18 -24.79
CA ILE A 96 -30.48 39.74 -26.15
C ILE A 96 -31.82 39.55 -26.87
N PHE A 97 -32.38 38.35 -26.81
CA PHE A 97 -33.66 38.07 -27.45
C PHE A 97 -34.78 38.93 -26.86
N LEU A 98 -34.82 39.09 -25.53
CA LEU A 98 -35.78 39.96 -24.85
C LEU A 98 -35.62 41.43 -25.26
N ARG A 99 -34.39 41.89 -25.53
CA ARG A 99 -34.10 43.25 -25.99
C ARG A 99 -34.47 43.49 -27.45
N GLU A 100 -34.33 42.49 -28.30
CA GLU A 100 -34.74 42.56 -29.73
C GLU A 100 -36.26 42.45 -29.91
N ALA A 101 -36.97 41.82 -28.97
CA ALA A 101 -38.42 41.68 -28.99
C ALA A 101 -39.18 42.96 -28.57
N HIS A 102 -38.47 43.99 -28.10
CA HIS A 102 -39.00 45.28 -27.65
C HIS A 102 -38.71 46.39 -28.67
#